data_AF-A0A4Z1C8J7-F1
#
_entry.id   AF-A0A4Z1C8J7-F1
#
_cell.length_a   1.000
_cell.length_b   1.000
_cell.length_c   1.000
_cell.angle_alpha   90.00
_cell.angle_beta   90.00
_cell.angle_gamma   90.00
#
_symmetry.space_group_name_H-M   'P 1'
#
loop_
_entity.id
_entity.type
_entity.pdbx_description
1 polymer ?
#
loop_
_entity_poly.entity_id
_entity_poly.type
_entity_poly.pdbx_seq_one_letter_code
_entity_poly.pdbx_strand_id
1 'polypeptide(L)'
;MSLSPDDFPDERLERRLHFLVSRADAHLSDLPDRETTEKDMPPRACAATLYRDAACVALLMDEVSEARDLLHKAGQNFLMLGLPVGASLLALSGTPGSEFELEQHADFIAGIRQQWRPREAHARDGGAFHTMADQARSEPRQLLAMMQADWIIDNRMRDRALRDESGPLREALERNGGYPVGATGLSIDSYARVADWFAERDGIEGFDDYLPDRIAALMATMMATRAEHLHSARKDRFHWKMLARPAEIVDLDATILMYFAINEDGTPKVNLDMVIDRRREEIPLLNAPIQIAKALKTTLAPEQYLQPF
;
A
#
# COMPACT_ATOMS: atom_id res chain seq x y z
N MET A 1 -17.60 -6.00 -10.61
CA MET A 1 -17.63 -6.18 -9.14
C MET A 1 -19.08 -5.93 -8.71
N SER A 2 -19.83 -6.92 -8.20
CA SER A 2 -21.21 -6.65 -7.75
C SER A 2 -21.22 -6.60 -6.22
N LEU A 3 -21.24 -5.38 -5.68
CA LEU A 3 -21.74 -5.14 -4.34
C LEU A 3 -23.12 -5.81 -4.20
N SER A 4 -23.50 -6.26 -3.00
CA SER A 4 -24.94 -6.28 -2.74
C SER A 4 -25.39 -4.82 -2.85
N PRO A 5 -26.41 -4.48 -3.66
CA PRO A 5 -26.88 -3.10 -3.81
C PRO A 5 -27.18 -2.38 -2.47
N ASP A 6 -27.31 -3.15 -1.38
CA ASP A 6 -27.64 -2.67 -0.04
C ASP A 6 -26.44 -2.28 0.85
N ASP A 7 -25.20 -2.67 0.53
CA ASP A 7 -24.06 -2.44 1.43
C ASP A 7 -23.59 -0.97 1.40
N PHE A 8 -23.46 -0.39 0.21
CA PHE A 8 -23.12 1.02 -0.02
C PHE A 8 -23.74 1.48 -1.35
N PRO A 9 -24.79 2.32 -1.36
CA PRO A 9 -25.33 2.84 -2.61
C PRO A 9 -24.31 3.77 -3.26
N ASP A 10 -24.19 3.72 -4.59
CA ASP A 10 -23.20 4.48 -5.38
C ASP A 10 -23.21 5.98 -5.03
N GLU A 11 -24.39 6.60 -4.96
CA GLU A 11 -24.53 8.01 -4.56
C GLU A 11 -23.93 8.34 -3.18
N ARG A 12 -23.88 7.37 -2.25
CA ARG A 12 -23.28 7.56 -0.92
C ARG A 12 -21.76 7.45 -1.00
N LEU A 13 -21.23 6.56 -1.84
CA LEU A 13 -19.80 6.45 -2.09
C LEU A 13 -19.30 7.71 -2.80
N GLU A 14 -19.99 8.19 -3.83
CA GLU A 14 -19.71 9.46 -4.51
C GLU A 14 -19.70 10.66 -3.54
N ARG A 15 -20.75 10.81 -2.72
CA ARG A 15 -20.80 11.87 -1.70
C ARG A 15 -19.66 11.77 -0.70
N ARG A 16 -19.26 10.54 -0.34
CA ARG A 16 -18.14 10.31 0.59
C ARG A 16 -16.81 10.66 -0.06
N LEU A 17 -16.59 10.25 -1.31
CA LEU A 17 -15.41 10.58 -2.11
C LEU A 17 -15.25 12.10 -2.19
N HIS A 18 -16.30 12.80 -2.67
CA HIS A 18 -16.31 14.26 -2.76
C HIS A 18 -16.02 14.93 -1.41
N PHE A 19 -16.66 14.47 -0.32
CA PHE A 19 -16.42 15.01 1.02
C PHE A 19 -14.95 14.86 1.46
N LEU A 20 -14.36 13.67 1.27
CA LEU A 20 -12.99 13.39 1.67
C LEU A 20 -12.00 14.25 0.87
N VAL A 21 -12.17 14.34 -0.45
CA VAL A 21 -11.33 15.17 -1.33
C VAL A 21 -11.45 16.65 -0.96
N SER A 22 -12.67 17.17 -0.87
CA SER A 22 -12.92 18.57 -0.50
C SER A 22 -12.31 18.94 0.86
N ARG A 23 -12.35 18.02 1.82
CA ARG A 23 -11.75 18.22 3.15
C ARG A 23 -10.23 18.16 3.10
N ALA A 24 -9.65 17.28 2.29
CA ALA A 24 -8.21 17.21 2.09
C ALA A 24 -7.69 18.51 1.48
N ASP A 25 -8.33 18.98 0.41
CA ASP A 25 -7.99 20.25 -0.26
C ASP A 25 -8.08 21.44 0.71
N ALA A 26 -9.12 21.50 1.55
CA ALA A 26 -9.28 22.55 2.55
C ALA A 26 -8.19 22.53 3.64
N HIS A 27 -7.58 21.39 3.93
CA HIS A 27 -6.43 21.33 4.85
C HIS A 27 -5.14 21.85 4.21
N LEU A 28 -5.04 21.81 2.88
CA LEU A 28 -3.85 22.22 2.13
C LEU A 28 -3.92 23.66 1.60
N SER A 29 -5.10 24.29 1.58
CA SER A 29 -5.34 25.58 0.89
C SER A 29 -4.38 26.71 1.29
N ASP A 30 -3.91 26.70 2.53
CA ASP A 30 -3.04 27.74 3.09
C ASP A 30 -1.63 27.23 3.40
N LEU A 31 -1.28 26.01 2.98
CA LEU A 31 0.02 25.41 3.25
C LEU A 31 1.00 25.65 2.09
N PRO A 32 2.29 25.87 2.39
CA PRO A 32 3.31 25.93 1.36
C PRO A 32 3.50 24.57 0.65
N ASP A 33 3.81 24.62 -0.65
CA ASP A 33 3.90 23.43 -1.50
C ASP A 33 5.14 22.57 -1.23
N ARG A 34 6.24 23.13 -0.70
CA ARG A 34 7.55 22.45 -0.63
C ARG A 34 8.19 22.38 0.75
N GLU A 35 7.88 23.31 1.63
CA GLU A 35 8.38 23.31 3.00
C GLU A 35 7.26 22.90 3.94
N THR A 36 7.54 22.10 4.96
CA THR A 36 6.56 21.76 5.99
C THR A 36 7.15 22.14 7.33
N THR A 37 6.58 23.17 7.96
CA THR A 37 6.95 23.51 9.34
C THR A 37 6.22 22.58 10.32
N GLU A 38 6.63 22.56 11.59
CA GLU A 38 5.92 21.79 12.64
C GLU A 38 4.43 22.15 12.72
N LYS A 39 4.09 23.42 12.47
CA LYS A 39 2.70 23.91 12.49
C LYS A 39 1.87 23.34 11.34
N ASP A 40 2.51 23.04 10.21
CA ASP A 40 1.85 22.55 9.00
C ASP A 40 1.64 21.03 9.02
N MET A 41 2.26 20.32 9.97
CA MET A 41 2.20 18.86 10.00
C MET A 41 0.80 18.31 10.25
N PRO A 42 0.03 18.76 11.28
CA PRO A 42 -1.29 18.19 11.51
C PRO A 42 -2.24 18.32 10.30
N PRO A 43 -2.40 19.50 9.66
CA PRO A 43 -3.28 19.61 8.49
C PRO A 43 -2.75 18.78 7.31
N ARG A 44 -1.44 18.73 7.06
CA ARG A 44 -0.88 17.90 5.97
C ARG A 44 -1.10 16.40 6.22
N ALA A 45 -0.92 15.92 7.45
CA ALA A 45 -1.17 14.53 7.83
C ALA A 45 -2.67 14.17 7.69
N CYS A 46 -3.56 15.10 8.06
CA CYS A 46 -5.00 14.98 7.82
C CYS A 46 -5.30 14.87 6.32
N ALA A 47 -4.77 15.77 5.50
CA ALA A 47 -4.96 15.75 4.05
C ALA A 47 -4.47 14.43 3.42
N ALA A 48 -3.26 14.00 3.74
CA ALA A 48 -2.69 12.74 3.23
C ALA A 48 -3.56 11.53 3.59
N THR A 49 -4.06 11.48 4.83
CA THR A 49 -4.96 10.41 5.29
C THR A 49 -6.29 10.45 4.55
N LEU A 50 -6.86 11.65 4.34
CA LEU A 50 -8.12 11.83 3.64
C LEU A 50 -8.02 11.45 2.16
N TYR A 51 -6.93 11.81 1.46
CA TYR A 51 -6.70 11.37 0.09
C TYR A 51 -6.50 9.86 -0.03
N ARG A 52 -5.75 9.23 0.89
CA ARG A 52 -5.62 7.76 0.92
C ARG A 52 -6.98 7.08 1.08
N ASP A 53 -7.79 7.59 1.99
CA ASP A 53 -9.13 7.06 2.23
C ASP A 53 -10.07 7.33 1.05
N ALA A 54 -9.96 8.49 0.39
CA ALA A 54 -10.67 8.82 -0.83
C ALA A 54 -10.30 7.86 -1.98
N ALA A 55 -9.01 7.57 -2.15
CA ALA A 55 -8.54 6.60 -3.14
C ALA A 55 -9.14 5.21 -2.91
N CYS A 56 -9.25 4.78 -1.65
CA CYS A 56 -9.89 3.50 -1.33
C CYS A 56 -11.39 3.51 -1.69
N VAL A 57 -12.09 4.65 -1.56
CA VAL A 57 -13.49 4.77 -2.02
C VAL A 57 -13.56 4.69 -3.55
N ALA A 58 -12.72 5.43 -4.27
CA ALA A 58 -12.65 5.37 -5.73
C ALA A 58 -12.36 3.95 -6.24
N LEU A 59 -11.45 3.20 -5.59
CA LEU A 59 -11.19 1.79 -5.90
C LEU A 59 -12.41 0.89 -5.70
N LEU A 60 -13.23 1.13 -4.68
CA LEU A 60 -14.49 0.39 -4.45
C LEU A 60 -15.54 0.70 -5.53
N MET A 61 -15.45 1.88 -6.14
CA MET A 61 -16.30 2.33 -7.25
C MET A 61 -15.74 1.96 -8.64
N ASP A 62 -14.61 1.25 -8.71
CA ASP A 62 -13.89 0.91 -9.95
C ASP A 62 -13.33 2.14 -10.72
N GLU A 63 -13.19 3.28 -10.03
CA GLU A 63 -12.63 4.53 -10.57
C GLU A 63 -11.10 4.54 -10.45
N VAL A 64 -10.45 3.60 -11.15
CA VAL A 64 -9.00 3.32 -10.99
C VAL A 64 -8.11 4.53 -11.28
N SER A 65 -8.44 5.34 -12.30
CA SER A 65 -7.65 6.52 -12.64
C SER A 65 -7.65 7.55 -11.51
N GLU A 66 -8.84 7.87 -10.98
CA GLU A 66 -8.98 8.82 -9.86
C GLU A 66 -8.32 8.28 -8.59
N ALA A 67 -8.47 6.98 -8.32
CA ALA A 67 -7.78 6.34 -7.21
C ALA A 67 -6.26 6.50 -7.29
N ARG A 68 -5.65 6.36 -8.48
CA ARG A 68 -4.21 6.54 -8.66
C ARG A 68 -3.78 7.99 -8.38
N ASP A 69 -4.51 8.97 -8.88
CA ASP A 69 -4.21 10.39 -8.63
C ASP A 69 -4.31 10.72 -7.13
N LEU A 70 -5.30 10.17 -6.44
CA LEU A 70 -5.49 10.34 -5.01
C LEU A 70 -4.41 9.62 -4.19
N LEU A 71 -4.00 8.41 -4.58
CA LEU A 71 -2.85 7.71 -3.98
C LEU A 71 -1.57 8.50 -4.18
N HIS A 72 -1.38 9.09 -5.35
CA HIS A 72 -0.21 9.93 -5.65
C HIS A 72 -0.16 11.16 -4.72
N LYS A 73 -1.27 11.91 -4.62
CA LYS A 73 -1.38 13.07 -3.71
C LYS A 73 -1.16 12.68 -2.24
N ALA A 74 -1.72 11.55 -1.81
CA ALA A 74 -1.50 11.03 -0.46
C ALA A 74 -0.01 10.70 -0.23
N GLY A 75 0.60 10.03 -1.21
CA GLY A 75 2.00 9.63 -1.21
C GLY A 75 2.95 10.81 -1.03
N GLN A 76 2.81 11.84 -1.86
CA GLN A 76 3.59 13.07 -1.78
C GLN A 76 3.50 13.72 -0.39
N ASN A 77 2.27 13.90 0.12
CA ASN A 77 2.08 14.56 1.41
C ASN A 77 2.64 13.75 2.60
N PHE A 78 2.61 12.41 2.55
CA PHE A 78 3.28 11.59 3.55
C PHE A 78 4.80 11.67 3.46
N LEU A 79 5.39 11.69 2.25
CA LEU A 79 6.84 11.85 2.08
C LEU A 79 7.34 13.22 2.54
N MET A 80 6.58 14.30 2.29
CA MET A 80 6.89 15.62 2.82
C MET A 80 6.97 15.64 4.35
N LEU A 81 6.17 14.82 5.04
CA LEU A 81 6.22 14.65 6.50
C LEU A 81 7.40 13.78 6.97
N GLY A 82 8.06 13.07 6.07
CA GLY A 82 9.08 12.06 6.39
C GLY A 82 8.51 10.69 6.74
N LEU A 83 7.35 10.33 6.18
CA LEU A 83 6.70 9.04 6.44
C LEU A 83 6.83 8.09 5.23
N PRO A 84 7.56 6.96 5.37
CA PRO A 84 7.76 5.92 4.34
C PRO A 84 6.50 5.35 3.70
N VAL A 85 5.36 5.36 4.41
CA VAL A 85 4.08 4.99 3.79
C VAL A 85 3.76 5.81 2.53
N GLY A 86 4.32 7.02 2.42
CA GLY A 86 4.19 7.79 1.19
C GLY A 86 4.84 7.13 -0.02
N ALA A 87 5.99 6.46 0.16
CA ALA A 87 6.69 5.75 -0.90
C ALA A 87 5.88 4.55 -1.41
N SER A 88 5.24 3.78 -0.51
CA SER A 88 4.40 2.66 -0.95
C SER A 88 3.15 3.11 -1.69
N LEU A 89 2.55 4.25 -1.31
CA LEU A 89 1.40 4.81 -2.02
C LEU A 89 1.77 5.37 -3.39
N LEU A 90 2.92 6.06 -3.52
CA LEU A 90 3.46 6.50 -4.82
C LEU A 90 3.81 5.31 -5.71
N ALA A 91 4.48 4.30 -5.15
CA ALA A 91 4.76 3.09 -5.88
C ALA A 91 3.45 2.43 -6.33
N LEU A 92 2.46 2.28 -5.45
CA LEU A 92 1.17 1.66 -5.80
C LEU A 92 0.36 2.46 -6.84
N SER A 93 0.42 3.81 -6.82
CA SER A 93 -0.31 4.64 -7.78
C SER A 93 0.14 4.41 -9.22
N GLY A 94 1.45 4.25 -9.45
CA GLY A 94 2.02 4.07 -10.78
C GLY A 94 1.68 5.19 -11.76
N THR A 95 1.46 6.41 -11.25
CA THR A 95 1.20 7.57 -12.10
C THR A 95 2.50 8.10 -12.74
N PRO A 96 2.43 8.70 -13.94
CA PRO A 96 3.54 9.44 -14.54
C PRO A 96 4.11 10.45 -13.53
N GLY A 97 5.43 10.42 -13.31
CA GLY A 97 6.09 11.32 -12.35
C GLY A 97 6.27 10.75 -10.93
N SER A 98 5.67 9.60 -10.60
CA SER A 98 5.93 8.96 -9.29
C SER A 98 7.40 8.61 -9.07
N GLU A 99 8.13 8.24 -10.12
CA GLU A 99 9.58 8.01 -10.07
C GLU A 99 10.34 9.30 -9.76
N PHE A 100 10.03 10.39 -10.47
CA PHE A 100 10.63 11.70 -10.22
C PHE A 100 10.38 12.21 -8.80
N GLU A 101 9.18 11.96 -8.25
CA GLU A 101 8.84 12.31 -6.86
C GLU A 101 9.61 11.43 -5.85
N LEU A 102 9.78 10.13 -6.13
CA LEU A 102 10.62 9.27 -5.29
C LEU A 102 12.09 9.71 -5.35
N GLU A 103 12.58 10.13 -6.52
CA GLU A 103 13.93 10.67 -6.71
C GLU A 103 14.15 11.96 -5.91
N GLN A 104 13.17 12.86 -5.85
CA GLN A 104 13.23 14.06 -5.00
C GLN A 104 13.42 13.72 -3.51
N HIS A 105 13.01 12.53 -3.10
CA HIS A 105 13.13 12.03 -1.73
C HIS A 105 14.19 10.92 -1.59
N ALA A 106 15.08 10.74 -2.57
CA ALA A 106 16.00 9.61 -2.63
C ALA A 106 16.92 9.50 -1.41
N ASP A 107 17.52 10.61 -0.96
CA ASP A 107 18.43 10.61 0.20
C ASP A 107 17.70 10.26 1.51
N PHE A 108 16.50 10.81 1.71
CA PHE A 108 15.64 10.47 2.83
C PHE A 108 15.29 8.98 2.80
N ILE A 109 14.81 8.46 1.66
CA ILE A 109 14.43 7.06 1.47
C ILE A 109 15.65 6.15 1.71
N ALA A 110 16.80 6.48 1.14
CA ALA A 110 18.06 5.75 1.36
C ALA A 110 18.45 5.76 2.84
N GLY A 111 18.28 6.88 3.53
CA GLY A 111 18.54 6.98 4.97
C GLY A 111 17.66 6.09 5.82
N ILE A 112 16.38 5.90 5.47
CA ILE A 112 15.51 4.92 6.12
C ILE A 112 15.97 3.49 5.79
N ARG A 113 16.22 3.18 4.51
CA ARG A 113 16.66 1.85 4.06
C ARG A 113 17.95 1.40 4.75
N GLN A 114 18.91 2.31 4.84
CA GLN A 114 20.24 2.08 5.42
C GLN A 114 20.28 2.28 6.94
N GLN A 115 19.15 2.62 7.57
CA GLN A 115 19.05 2.85 9.02
C GLN A 115 20.09 3.86 9.54
N TRP A 116 20.35 4.92 8.77
CA TRP A 116 21.29 5.96 9.15
C TRP A 116 20.88 6.63 10.47
N ARG A 117 21.88 7.02 11.27
CA ARG A 117 21.58 7.80 12.48
C ARG A 117 20.98 9.16 12.07
N PRO A 118 20.08 9.76 12.87
CA PRO A 118 19.45 11.05 12.53
C PRO A 118 20.44 12.15 12.13
N ARG A 119 21.59 12.22 12.81
CA ARG A 119 22.67 13.17 12.48
C ARG A 119 23.32 12.92 11.12
N GLU A 120 23.50 11.65 10.75
CA GLU A 120 24.09 11.25 9.47
C GLU A 120 23.11 11.52 8.32
N ALA A 121 21.83 11.23 8.54
CA ALA A 121 20.76 11.53 7.59
C ALA A 121 20.64 13.04 7.35
N HIS A 122 20.55 13.84 8.42
CA HIS A 122 20.44 15.30 8.30
C HIS A 122 21.63 15.95 7.57
N ALA A 123 22.84 15.41 7.78
CA ALA A 123 24.04 15.89 7.08
C ALA A 123 24.04 15.56 5.57
N ARG A 124 23.36 14.49 5.15
CA ARG A 124 23.26 14.05 3.75
C ARG A 124 22.09 14.67 3.01
N ASP A 125 20.96 14.85 3.69
CA ASP A 125 19.76 15.50 3.16
C ASP A 125 19.93 17.04 3.01
N GLY A 126 21.17 17.56 3.00
CA GLY A 126 21.45 18.99 2.87
C GLY A 126 20.89 19.86 4.00
N GLY A 127 20.59 19.28 5.17
CA GLY A 127 19.92 19.97 6.27
C GLY A 127 18.40 20.04 6.14
N ALA A 128 17.78 19.33 5.19
CA ALA A 128 16.33 19.21 5.13
C ALA A 128 15.80 18.57 6.43
N PHE A 129 14.73 19.17 6.98
CA PHE A 129 14.12 18.70 8.21
C PHE A 129 12.81 17.98 7.88
N HIS A 130 12.85 16.66 7.95
CA HIS A 130 11.67 15.81 7.86
C HIS A 130 11.17 15.47 9.26
N THR A 131 10.14 16.18 9.72
CA THR A 131 9.78 16.18 11.14
C THR A 131 9.43 14.80 11.71
N MET A 132 8.87 13.90 10.91
CA MET A 132 8.52 12.54 11.35
C MET A 132 9.53 11.47 10.94
N ALA A 133 10.61 11.82 10.24
CA ALA A 133 11.58 10.86 9.72
C ALA A 133 12.25 10.06 10.84
N ASP A 134 12.60 10.71 11.95
CA ASP A 134 13.23 10.04 13.09
C ASP A 134 12.33 8.97 13.70
N GLN A 135 11.04 9.28 13.86
CA GLN A 135 10.05 8.31 14.34
C GLN A 135 9.86 7.16 13.34
N ALA A 136 9.80 7.49 12.04
CA ALA A 136 9.60 6.52 10.98
C ALA A 136 10.72 5.47 10.89
N ARG A 137 11.97 5.81 11.22
CA ARG A 137 13.11 4.87 11.20
C ARG A 137 12.96 3.72 12.18
N SER A 138 12.22 3.91 13.27
CA SER A 138 12.04 2.88 14.29
C SER A 138 10.65 2.25 14.30
N GLU A 139 9.66 2.88 13.66
CA GLU A 139 8.29 2.41 13.68
C GLU A 139 8.10 1.20 12.74
N PRO A 140 7.77 0.00 13.25
CA PRO A 140 7.75 -1.22 12.43
C PRO A 140 6.81 -1.13 11.22
N ARG A 141 5.70 -0.38 11.34
CA ARG A 141 4.76 -0.15 10.24
C ARG A 141 5.35 0.69 9.12
N GLN A 142 6.18 1.67 9.44
CA GLN A 142 6.85 2.50 8.43
C GLN A 142 7.97 1.71 7.73
N LEU A 143 8.66 0.84 8.47
CA LEU A 143 9.65 -0.07 7.88
C LEU A 143 8.99 -1.09 6.92
N LEU A 144 7.86 -1.68 7.32
CA LEU A 144 7.09 -2.53 6.42
C LEU A 144 6.64 -1.78 5.17
N ALA A 145 6.14 -0.54 5.32
CA ALA A 145 5.69 0.25 4.19
C ALA A 145 6.84 0.59 3.23
N MET A 146 8.04 0.86 3.74
CA MET A 146 9.23 1.05 2.89
C MET A 146 9.55 -0.23 2.10
N MET A 147 9.58 -1.38 2.78
CA MET A 147 9.87 -2.65 2.13
C MET A 147 8.80 -3.03 1.09
N GLN A 148 7.52 -2.70 1.35
CA GLN A 148 6.45 -2.83 0.37
C GLN A 148 6.65 -1.93 -0.85
N ALA A 149 7.16 -0.70 -0.67
CA ALA A 149 7.49 0.17 -1.79
C ALA A 149 8.60 -0.45 -2.66
N ASP A 150 9.65 -0.96 -2.03
CA ASP A 150 10.77 -1.64 -2.70
C ASP A 150 10.26 -2.83 -3.51
N TRP A 151 9.40 -3.67 -2.92
CA TRP A 151 8.79 -4.78 -3.65
C TRP A 151 8.05 -4.31 -4.92
N ILE A 152 7.26 -3.22 -4.84
CA ILE A 152 6.44 -2.76 -5.97
C ILE A 152 7.34 -2.25 -7.10
N ILE A 153 8.35 -1.46 -6.73
CA ILE A 153 9.33 -0.89 -7.66
C ILE A 153 10.13 -2.01 -8.33
N ASP A 154 10.66 -2.96 -7.57
CA ASP A 154 11.40 -4.12 -8.09
C ASP A 154 10.55 -4.93 -9.07
N ASN A 155 9.27 -5.18 -8.74
CA ASN A 155 8.36 -5.92 -9.62
C ASN A 155 8.11 -5.21 -10.95
N ARG A 156 8.15 -3.87 -10.97
CA ARG A 156 8.00 -3.07 -12.19
C ARG A 156 9.28 -2.98 -13.00
N MET A 157 10.39 -2.69 -12.34
CA MET A 157 11.70 -2.50 -12.98
C MET A 157 12.34 -3.81 -13.42
N ARG A 158 11.85 -4.95 -12.89
CA ARG A 158 12.45 -6.29 -13.06
C ARG A 158 13.92 -6.35 -12.65
N ASP A 159 14.38 -5.39 -11.85
CA ASP A 159 15.75 -5.33 -11.35
C ASP A 159 15.80 -5.89 -9.93
N ARG A 160 16.52 -7.00 -9.75
CA ARG A 160 16.71 -7.65 -8.44
C ARG A 160 17.88 -7.07 -7.66
N ALA A 161 18.74 -6.27 -8.29
CA ALA A 161 19.94 -5.74 -7.64
C ALA A 161 19.60 -4.84 -6.43
N LEU A 162 18.44 -4.20 -6.44
CA LEU A 162 17.95 -3.36 -5.34
C LEU A 162 17.66 -4.14 -4.04
N ARG A 163 17.46 -5.47 -4.11
CA ARG A 163 17.27 -6.28 -2.90
C ARG A 163 18.53 -6.35 -2.03
N ASP A 164 19.73 -6.31 -2.62
CA ASP A 164 20.98 -6.38 -1.87
C ASP A 164 21.23 -5.11 -1.03
N GLU A 165 20.68 -3.96 -1.42
CA GLU A 165 20.77 -2.71 -0.64
C GLU A 165 19.80 -2.66 0.56
N SER A 166 18.83 -3.57 0.63
CA SER A 166 17.79 -3.61 1.66
C SER A 166 18.21 -4.31 2.97
N GLY A 167 19.45 -4.84 3.05
CA GLY A 167 19.94 -5.61 4.20
C GLY A 167 19.63 -4.96 5.57
N PRO A 168 20.02 -3.68 5.80
CA PRO A 168 19.75 -3.02 7.08
C PRO A 168 18.25 -2.82 7.38
N LEU A 169 17.44 -2.52 6.35
CA LEU A 169 15.98 -2.40 6.49
C LEU A 169 15.35 -3.74 6.87
N ARG A 170 15.75 -4.80 6.18
CA ARG A 170 15.28 -6.16 6.44
C ARG A 170 15.65 -6.61 7.85
N GLU A 171 16.90 -6.41 8.27
CA GLU A 171 17.34 -6.69 9.64
C GLU A 171 16.57 -5.87 10.71
N ALA A 172 16.27 -4.60 10.42
CA ALA A 172 15.45 -3.77 11.30
C ALA A 172 14.01 -4.29 11.42
N LEU A 173 13.46 -4.77 10.32
CA LEU A 173 12.12 -5.33 10.28
C LEU A 173 12.04 -6.71 10.95
N GLU A 174 13.04 -7.57 10.74
CA GLU A 174 13.15 -8.91 11.36
C GLU A 174 13.23 -8.81 12.88
N ARG A 175 13.97 -7.83 13.42
CA ARG A 175 13.99 -7.51 14.87
C ARG A 175 12.60 -7.20 15.43
N ASN A 176 11.71 -6.68 14.59
CA ASN A 176 10.33 -6.35 14.92
C ASN A 176 9.32 -7.35 14.31
N GLY A 177 9.76 -8.52 13.88
CA GLY A 177 8.96 -9.44 13.06
C GLY A 177 7.64 -9.87 13.71
N GLY A 178 7.58 -9.90 15.04
CA GLY A 178 6.37 -10.23 15.81
C GLY A 178 5.32 -9.12 15.90
N TYR A 179 5.60 -7.91 15.41
CA TYR A 179 4.68 -6.77 15.50
C TYR A 179 3.42 -7.02 14.63
N PRO A 180 2.20 -6.73 15.12
CA PRO A 180 0.97 -6.98 14.38
C PRO A 180 0.68 -5.91 13.31
N VAL A 181 0.30 -6.36 12.12
CA VAL A 181 0.01 -5.53 10.94
C VAL A 181 -1.49 -5.31 10.77
N GLY A 182 -1.84 -4.04 10.54
CA GLY A 182 -3.15 -3.62 10.04
C GLY A 182 -4.34 -4.21 10.79
N ALA A 183 -5.38 -4.52 10.02
CA ALA A 183 -6.60 -5.15 10.52
C ALA A 183 -6.49 -6.67 10.65
N THR A 184 -5.52 -7.33 10.02
CA THR A 184 -5.39 -8.80 10.15
C THR A 184 -4.76 -9.21 11.47
N GLY A 185 -4.00 -8.32 12.12
CA GLY A 185 -3.30 -8.59 13.38
C GLY A 185 -2.17 -9.61 13.25
N LEU A 186 -1.86 -10.05 12.02
CA LEU A 186 -0.79 -10.99 11.76
C LEU A 186 0.56 -10.29 11.82
N SER A 187 1.59 -11.08 12.11
CA SER A 187 2.94 -10.56 12.31
C SER A 187 3.53 -10.00 11.02
N ILE A 188 4.42 -9.02 11.14
CA ILE A 188 5.22 -8.52 10.02
C ILE A 188 5.96 -9.66 9.30
N ASP A 189 6.50 -10.63 10.05
CA ASP A 189 7.16 -11.82 9.51
C ASP A 189 6.20 -12.67 8.64
N SER A 190 4.91 -12.73 8.98
CA SER A 190 3.90 -13.39 8.16
C SER A 190 3.72 -12.69 6.80
N TYR A 191 3.66 -11.35 6.78
CA TYR A 191 3.56 -10.57 5.54
C TYR A 191 4.83 -10.68 4.70
N ALA A 192 6.00 -10.54 5.32
CA ALA A 192 7.29 -10.63 4.66
C ALA A 192 7.50 -11.99 3.97
N ARG A 193 7.19 -13.10 4.65
CA ARG A 193 7.32 -14.45 4.05
C ARG A 193 6.42 -14.67 2.84
N VAL A 194 5.19 -14.16 2.89
CA VAL A 194 4.27 -14.27 1.74
C VAL A 194 4.82 -13.47 0.56
N ALA A 195 5.28 -12.24 0.80
CA ALA A 195 5.88 -11.41 -0.23
C ALA A 195 7.17 -12.01 -0.80
N ASP A 196 8.11 -12.43 0.05
CA ASP A 196 9.38 -13.05 -0.34
C ASP A 196 9.13 -14.26 -1.23
N TRP A 197 8.16 -15.12 -0.89
CA TRP A 197 7.80 -16.25 -1.74
C TRP A 197 7.41 -15.80 -3.15
N PHE A 198 6.53 -14.78 -3.26
CA PHE A 198 6.09 -14.29 -4.57
C PHE A 198 7.24 -13.62 -5.33
N ALA A 199 8.14 -12.97 -4.59
CA ALA A 199 9.28 -12.25 -5.11
C ALA A 199 10.41 -13.18 -5.60
N GLU A 200 10.61 -14.35 -4.99
CA GLU A 200 11.64 -15.34 -5.35
C GLU A 200 11.23 -16.26 -6.50
N ARG A 201 9.94 -16.34 -6.84
CA ARG A 201 9.43 -17.26 -7.87
C ARG A 201 9.79 -16.87 -9.30
N ASP A 202 9.97 -15.58 -9.61
CA ASP A 202 10.26 -15.21 -10.99
C ASP A 202 11.56 -15.92 -11.47
N GLY A 203 11.55 -16.48 -12.68
CA GLY A 203 12.74 -17.09 -13.28
C GLY A 203 13.03 -18.55 -12.92
N ILE A 204 12.16 -19.27 -12.22
CA ILE A 204 12.30 -20.73 -12.02
C ILE A 204 11.34 -21.46 -12.97
N GLU A 205 11.86 -21.94 -14.09
CA GLU A 205 11.14 -22.88 -14.97
C GLU A 205 10.81 -24.16 -14.19
N GLY A 206 9.54 -24.55 -14.16
CA GLY A 206 9.08 -25.77 -13.49
C GLY A 206 8.65 -25.61 -12.03
N PHE A 207 8.39 -24.39 -11.54
CA PHE A 207 7.60 -24.24 -10.32
C PHE A 207 6.19 -24.80 -10.58
N ASP A 208 5.85 -25.88 -9.87
CA ASP A 208 4.49 -26.41 -9.82
C ASP A 208 3.51 -25.27 -9.48
N ASP A 209 2.31 -25.28 -10.10
CA ASP A 209 1.24 -24.28 -9.91
C ASP A 209 0.67 -24.21 -8.46
N TYR A 210 1.32 -24.85 -7.50
CA TYR A 210 0.87 -25.02 -6.13
C TYR A 210 1.60 -24.09 -5.14
N LEU A 211 0.80 -23.44 -4.30
CA LEU A 211 1.28 -22.65 -3.18
C LEU A 211 1.79 -23.61 -2.08
N PRO A 212 3.02 -23.47 -1.54
CA PRO A 212 3.46 -24.31 -0.44
C PRO A 212 2.51 -24.22 0.75
N ASP A 213 2.25 -25.35 1.41
CA ASP A 213 1.27 -25.46 2.51
C ASP A 213 1.41 -24.36 3.56
N ARG A 214 2.64 -23.98 3.90
CA ARG A 214 2.91 -22.91 4.87
C ARG A 214 2.43 -21.54 4.38
N ILE A 215 2.70 -21.20 3.12
CA ILE A 215 2.29 -19.92 2.54
C ILE A 215 0.77 -19.92 2.33
N ALA A 216 0.21 -21.05 1.86
CA ALA A 216 -1.23 -21.24 1.77
C ALA A 216 -1.93 -21.06 3.12
N ALA A 217 -1.39 -21.64 4.19
CA ALA A 217 -1.93 -21.47 5.54
C ALA A 217 -1.86 -20.01 6.03
N LEU A 218 -0.75 -19.29 5.77
CA LEU A 218 -0.63 -17.88 6.12
C LEU A 218 -1.65 -17.01 5.38
N MET A 219 -1.78 -17.19 4.06
CA MET A 219 -2.76 -16.46 3.26
C MET A 219 -4.19 -16.81 3.66
N ALA A 220 -4.49 -18.09 3.91
CA ALA A 220 -5.78 -18.52 4.42
C ALA A 220 -6.11 -17.87 5.77
N THR A 221 -5.11 -17.75 6.66
CA THR A 221 -5.28 -17.06 7.95
C THR A 221 -5.53 -15.57 7.75
N MET A 222 -4.77 -14.88 6.89
CA MET A 222 -5.00 -13.46 6.54
C MET A 222 -6.44 -13.26 6.07
N MET A 223 -6.88 -14.09 5.12
CA MET A 223 -8.22 -14.02 4.54
C MET A 223 -9.32 -14.38 5.55
N ALA A 224 -9.12 -15.40 6.38
CA ALA A 224 -10.09 -15.82 7.39
C ALA A 224 -10.29 -14.75 8.48
N THR A 225 -9.20 -14.16 8.98
CA THR A 225 -9.27 -13.06 9.95
C THR A 225 -9.96 -11.84 9.34
N ARG A 226 -9.62 -11.53 8.09
CA ARG A 226 -10.23 -10.43 7.35
C ARG A 226 -11.73 -10.63 7.14
N ALA A 227 -12.11 -11.83 6.75
CA ALA A 227 -13.50 -12.26 6.63
C ALA A 227 -14.26 -12.07 7.95
N GLU A 228 -13.70 -12.50 9.07
CA GLU A 228 -14.34 -12.33 10.38
C GLU A 228 -14.52 -10.85 10.75
N HIS A 229 -13.52 -10.01 10.48
CA HIS A 229 -13.64 -8.57 10.74
C HIS A 229 -14.72 -7.91 9.89
N LEU A 230 -14.80 -8.25 8.60
CA LEU A 230 -15.87 -7.75 7.73
C LEU A 230 -17.25 -8.26 8.17
N HIS A 231 -17.35 -9.53 8.56
CA HIS A 231 -18.59 -10.13 9.05
C HIS A 231 -19.06 -9.53 10.37
N SER A 232 -18.15 -9.39 11.32
CA SER A 232 -18.40 -8.74 12.62
C SER A 232 -18.81 -7.29 12.43
N ALA A 233 -18.12 -6.55 11.56
CA ALA A 233 -18.50 -5.19 11.21
C ALA A 233 -19.92 -5.16 10.63
N ARG A 234 -20.28 -6.05 9.69
CA ARG A 234 -21.62 -6.14 9.09
C ARG A 234 -22.74 -6.45 10.09
N LYS A 235 -22.51 -7.36 11.03
CA LYS A 235 -23.49 -7.69 12.09
C LYS A 235 -23.82 -6.47 12.94
N ASP A 236 -22.83 -5.63 13.17
CA ASP A 236 -23.02 -4.35 13.82
C ASP A 236 -23.33 -3.27 12.77
N ARG A 237 -24.60 -3.16 12.37
CA ARG A 237 -25.03 -2.21 11.32
C ARG A 237 -24.57 -0.77 11.57
N PHE A 238 -24.37 -0.37 12.83
CA PHE A 238 -23.85 0.93 13.18
C PHE A 238 -22.35 1.01 12.84
N HIS A 239 -21.54 0.08 13.34
CA HIS A 239 -20.10 0.01 13.02
C HIS A 239 -19.80 -0.35 11.55
N TRP A 240 -20.66 -1.10 10.84
CA TRP A 240 -20.56 -1.31 9.39
C TRP A 240 -20.69 0.00 8.62
N LYS A 241 -21.75 0.74 8.93
CA LYS A 241 -22.03 2.04 8.31
C LYS A 241 -21.05 3.11 8.75
N MET A 242 -20.37 2.90 9.88
CA MET A 242 -19.33 3.73 10.45
C MET A 242 -17.94 3.11 10.35
N LEU A 243 -17.67 2.11 9.48
CA LEU A 243 -16.29 1.65 9.27
C LEU A 243 -15.51 2.90 8.92
N ALA A 244 -14.70 3.36 9.88
CA ALA A 244 -14.39 4.79 9.98
C ALA A 244 -13.44 5.20 8.85
N ARG A 245 -12.81 4.21 8.22
CA ARG A 245 -11.72 4.35 7.27
C ARG A 245 -11.92 3.38 6.10
N PRO A 246 -12.19 3.88 4.89
CA PRO A 246 -12.18 3.07 3.66
C PRO A 246 -10.92 2.21 3.48
N ALA A 247 -9.76 2.65 3.97
CA ALA A 247 -8.53 1.87 3.98
C ALA A 247 -8.62 0.57 4.80
N GLU A 248 -9.48 0.53 5.83
CA GLU A 248 -9.79 -0.69 6.58
C GLU A 248 -10.78 -1.60 5.85
N ILE A 249 -11.37 -1.19 4.71
CA ILE A 249 -12.19 -2.02 3.82
C ILE A 249 -11.33 -2.60 2.69
N VAL A 250 -10.54 -1.74 2.04
CA VAL A 250 -9.67 -2.12 0.93
C VAL A 250 -8.45 -2.93 1.39
N ASP A 251 -7.91 -2.64 2.59
CA ASP A 251 -6.66 -3.22 3.11
C ASP A 251 -5.52 -3.11 2.08
N LEU A 252 -4.86 -1.94 2.08
CA LEU A 252 -3.78 -1.65 1.13
C LEU A 252 -2.59 -2.60 1.31
N ASP A 253 -2.29 -3.05 2.53
CA ASP A 253 -1.20 -4.01 2.78
C ASP A 253 -1.50 -5.36 2.10
N ALA A 254 -2.73 -5.86 2.23
CA ALA A 254 -3.16 -7.06 1.53
C ALA A 254 -3.19 -6.86 0.01
N THR A 255 -3.62 -5.69 -0.46
CA THR A 255 -3.64 -5.33 -1.89
C THR A 255 -2.25 -5.39 -2.48
N ILE A 256 -1.23 -4.88 -1.77
CA ILE A 256 0.17 -4.93 -2.19
C ILE A 256 0.66 -6.39 -2.30
N LEU A 257 0.35 -7.27 -1.34
CA LEU A 257 0.68 -8.70 -1.45
C LEU A 257 0.02 -9.34 -2.69
N MET A 258 -1.25 -9.01 -2.97
CA MET A 258 -1.95 -9.52 -4.15
C MET A 258 -1.36 -8.98 -5.45
N TYR A 259 -0.89 -7.73 -5.45
CA TYR A 259 -0.22 -7.10 -6.60
C TYR A 259 1.01 -7.90 -7.05
N PHE A 260 1.77 -8.47 -6.11
CA PHE A 260 2.88 -9.38 -6.40
C PHE A 260 2.44 -10.76 -6.85
N ALA A 261 1.35 -11.27 -6.30
CA ALA A 261 0.89 -12.61 -6.61
C ALA A 261 0.33 -12.77 -8.04
N ILE A 262 -0.13 -11.67 -8.64
CA ILE A 262 -0.66 -11.59 -10.02
C ILE A 262 0.49 -11.40 -11.02
N ASN A 263 0.48 -12.06 -12.19
CA ASN A 263 1.50 -11.82 -13.23
C ASN A 263 1.06 -10.78 -14.28
N GLU A 264 1.93 -10.51 -15.24
CA GLU A 264 1.75 -9.53 -16.32
C GLU A 264 0.49 -9.81 -17.17
N ASP A 265 0.09 -11.07 -17.36
CA ASP A 265 -1.15 -11.44 -18.07
C ASP A 265 -2.44 -11.27 -17.23
N GLY A 266 -2.36 -10.66 -16.04
CA GLY A 266 -3.50 -10.46 -15.14
C GLY A 266 -4.05 -11.75 -14.50
N THR A 267 -3.46 -12.90 -14.83
CA THR A 267 -3.77 -14.20 -14.25
C THR A 267 -2.87 -14.48 -13.04
N PRO A 268 -3.46 -14.90 -11.90
CA PRO A 268 -2.70 -15.52 -10.83
C PRO A 268 -2.00 -16.78 -11.39
N LYS A 269 -0.66 -16.88 -11.32
CA LYS A 269 0.06 -18.16 -11.62
C LYS A 269 -0.14 -19.18 -10.49
N VAL A 270 -0.72 -18.79 -9.36
CA VAL A 270 -1.07 -19.69 -8.26
C VAL A 270 -2.57 -19.66 -8.10
N ASN A 271 -3.18 -20.81 -7.82
CA ASN A 271 -4.60 -20.91 -7.53
C ASN A 271 -4.95 -20.24 -6.18
N LEU A 272 -4.84 -18.90 -6.11
CA LEU A 272 -5.31 -18.07 -4.99
C LEU A 272 -6.81 -18.25 -4.77
N ASP A 273 -7.53 -18.59 -5.84
CA ASP A 273 -8.94 -18.93 -5.79
C ASP A 273 -9.16 -20.10 -4.82
N MET A 274 -8.29 -21.12 -4.74
CA MET A 274 -8.39 -22.18 -3.70
C MET A 274 -8.31 -21.66 -2.26
N VAL A 275 -7.56 -20.58 -2.01
CA VAL A 275 -7.43 -19.98 -0.66
C VAL A 275 -8.69 -19.18 -0.30
N ILE A 276 -9.43 -18.66 -1.30
CA ILE A 276 -10.50 -17.68 -1.12
C ILE A 276 -11.90 -18.25 -1.39
N ASP A 277 -12.02 -19.25 -2.24
CA ASP A 277 -13.28 -19.72 -2.82
C ASP A 277 -14.27 -20.25 -1.78
N ARG A 278 -13.80 -20.81 -0.66
CA ARG A 278 -14.71 -21.31 0.39
C ARG A 278 -15.51 -20.22 1.12
N ARG A 279 -15.07 -18.95 1.10
CA ARG A 279 -15.76 -17.82 1.79
C ARG A 279 -16.17 -16.69 0.85
N ARG A 280 -15.80 -16.80 -0.42
CA ARG A 280 -16.06 -15.81 -1.47
C ARG A 280 -17.55 -15.48 -1.62
N GLU A 281 -18.40 -16.50 -1.58
CA GLU A 281 -19.85 -16.33 -1.74
C GLU A 281 -20.50 -15.66 -0.53
N GLU A 282 -19.93 -15.86 0.67
CA GLU A 282 -20.44 -15.31 1.93
C GLU A 282 -19.99 -13.85 2.13
N ILE A 283 -18.77 -13.51 1.70
CA ILE A 283 -18.14 -12.20 1.96
C ILE A 283 -17.51 -11.67 0.66
N PRO A 284 -18.28 -10.99 -0.21
CA PRO A 284 -17.79 -10.52 -1.51
C PRO A 284 -16.56 -9.59 -1.44
N LEU A 285 -16.46 -8.79 -0.38
CA LEU A 285 -15.36 -7.84 -0.15
C LEU A 285 -14.03 -8.53 0.19
N LEU A 286 -14.03 -9.83 0.49
CA LEU A 286 -12.81 -10.59 0.71
C LEU A 286 -11.92 -10.62 -0.53
N ASN A 287 -12.51 -10.53 -1.72
CA ASN A 287 -11.80 -10.48 -2.99
C ASN A 287 -11.33 -9.07 -3.40
N ALA A 288 -11.74 -8.02 -2.68
CA ALA A 288 -11.44 -6.65 -3.09
C ALA A 288 -9.92 -6.42 -3.28
N PRO A 289 -9.01 -6.89 -2.40
CA PRO A 289 -7.58 -6.73 -2.61
C PRO A 289 -7.07 -7.32 -3.92
N ILE A 290 -7.56 -8.49 -4.34
CA ILE A 290 -7.17 -9.11 -5.62
C ILE A 290 -7.70 -8.32 -6.81
N GLN A 291 -8.97 -7.93 -6.77
CA GLN A 291 -9.59 -7.21 -7.88
C GLN A 291 -8.95 -5.82 -8.07
N ILE A 292 -8.69 -5.13 -6.97
CA ILE A 292 -7.97 -3.85 -6.94
C ILE A 292 -6.55 -4.04 -7.45
N ALA A 293 -5.82 -5.04 -6.97
CA ALA A 293 -4.47 -5.32 -7.43
C ALA A 293 -4.42 -5.63 -8.93
N LYS A 294 -5.40 -6.39 -9.46
CA LYS A 294 -5.55 -6.62 -10.90
C LYS A 294 -5.75 -5.31 -11.65
N ALA A 295 -6.73 -4.51 -11.24
CA ALA A 295 -7.07 -3.25 -11.87
C ALA A 295 -5.91 -2.25 -11.88
N LEU A 296 -5.13 -2.20 -10.79
CA LEU A 296 -3.92 -1.39 -10.69
C LEU A 296 -2.79 -1.91 -11.59
N LYS A 297 -2.76 -3.20 -11.93
CA LYS A 297 -1.72 -3.83 -12.78
C LYS A 297 -2.06 -3.81 -14.27
N THR A 298 -3.31 -4.08 -14.67
CA THR A 298 -3.72 -4.15 -16.09
C THR A 298 -3.67 -2.79 -16.80
N THR A 299 -3.97 -1.70 -16.10
CA THR A 299 -4.00 -0.35 -16.68
C THR A 299 -2.59 0.30 -16.74
N LEU A 300 -1.53 -0.52 -16.69
CA LEU A 300 -0.12 -0.15 -16.92
C LEU A 300 0.43 -0.81 -18.20
N ALA A 301 -0.41 -1.45 -19.02
CA ALA A 301 0.04 -2.04 -20.29
C ALA A 301 0.67 -0.99 -21.22
N PRO A 302 1.73 -1.36 -21.96
CA PRO A 302 2.94 -0.56 -22.08
C PRO A 302 3.18 -0.10 -23.52
N GLU A 303 2.81 1.13 -23.85
CA GLU A 303 3.27 1.77 -25.10
C GLU A 303 3.93 3.14 -24.90
N GLN A 304 4.15 3.60 -23.66
CA GLN A 304 4.69 4.96 -23.42
C GLN A 304 5.94 5.08 -22.56
N TYR A 305 6.52 4.00 -22.04
CA TYR A 305 7.65 4.10 -21.09
C TYR A 305 8.98 3.47 -21.52
N LEU A 306 9.12 3.05 -22.77
CA LEU A 306 10.42 2.64 -23.32
C LEU A 306 10.71 3.35 -24.64
N GLN A 307 11.03 4.64 -24.54
CA GLN A 307 11.96 5.28 -25.46
C GLN A 307 13.20 5.60 -24.62
N PRO A 308 14.35 4.94 -24.86
CA PRO A 308 15.59 5.28 -24.18
C PRO A 308 16.04 6.67 -24.67
N PHE A 309 16.37 7.55 -23.74
CA PHE A 309 17.27 8.68 -24.03
C PHE A 309 18.71 8.19 -24.09
#